data_AF-A0A661UEU0-F1
#
_entry.id   AF-A0A661UEU0-F1
#
_cell.length_a   1.000
_cell.length_b   1.000
_cell.length_c   1.000
_cell.angle_alpha   90.00
_cell.angle_beta   90.00
_cell.angle_gamma   90.00
#
_symmetry.space_group_name_H-M   'P 1'
#
loop_
_entity.id
_entity.type
_entity.pdbx_description
1 polymer ?
#
loop_
_entity_poly.entity_id
_entity_poly.type
_entity_poly.pdbx_seq_one_letter_code
_entity_poly.pdbx_strand_id
1 'polypeptide(L)'
;MKKLIITVIIAILSFSLWSEFVSIEKAKKVAINWLEFVAGEQSSKVEIVNEFAEVYNEKVCFYSFQAKENGFVLVAADDNVYPVLGYSSVSKIKKKITNPAVKDFLDLYKQQIDAVISENRNYPENRVLWNEILQKDFHSFPQSRDVSPLISANWNQDYPWNLQCPYDAAGPGNHVYAGCVAVAMAQIMKYWEYPTEETGSHTYSHPNYGVLSATFGNYNFSLMQNNYATNASEELLFHCGVAVEMDYGPEGSGASETDAKYAFENFFAFSNTIDLIYKNNYGQSEWEAMLREELDNGRPIFYTGSDSQFGHAFNCDGYQGTSYFHFNWGWSGWYNGYYYLNNLNPSGYDLTSNQCAIIGIQPPVIPDSPQNLSAQLIGSDVLLLWEAPNGANDEILGYYIYRNNEQIYYAEGLASTSYFDMGLEEGTYYYYVTSFNGEMESEPSNNASVTIGSEAEENVVSQNKTVILQNSPNPFTSFTTISFYGNKNESNSLSSTKSNLEIYNVKGEKIRTLPIVLNGNKGSVIWNGKNNNGKKVTSGIYFYKLADDDSKKLKKMILMRD
;
A
#
# COMPACT_ATOMS: atom_id res chain seq x y z
N MET A 1 70.79 -45.60 -17.94
CA MET A 1 69.70 -46.26 -17.18
C MET A 1 69.87 -45.86 -15.72
N LYS A 2 68.98 -45.23 -14.97
CA LYS A 2 67.55 -44.88 -15.09
C LYS A 2 67.37 -43.52 -14.38
N LYS A 3 66.51 -42.65 -14.93
CA LYS A 3 66.08 -41.40 -14.26
C LYS A 3 65.17 -41.75 -13.08
N LEU A 4 65.44 -41.15 -11.92
CA LEU A 4 64.59 -41.20 -10.73
C LEU A 4 63.48 -40.16 -10.91
N ILE A 5 62.24 -40.60 -11.09
CA ILE A 5 61.06 -39.72 -11.04
C ILE A 5 60.47 -39.93 -9.65
N ILE A 6 60.57 -38.92 -8.80
CA ILE A 6 59.84 -38.82 -7.53
C ILE A 6 58.49 -38.21 -7.88
N THR A 7 57.44 -39.02 -7.89
CA THR A 7 56.05 -38.55 -7.98
C THR A 7 55.57 -38.27 -6.56
N VAL A 8 55.38 -36.99 -6.24
CA VAL A 8 54.68 -36.54 -5.03
C VAL A 8 53.20 -36.88 -5.19
N ILE A 9 52.68 -37.77 -4.35
CA ILE A 9 51.24 -38.02 -4.23
C ILE A 9 50.68 -36.89 -3.36
N ILE A 10 50.09 -35.88 -4.00
CA ILE A 10 49.20 -34.93 -3.31
C ILE A 10 47.87 -35.67 -3.12
N ALA A 11 47.64 -36.16 -1.91
CA ALA A 11 46.32 -36.61 -1.49
C ALA A 11 45.44 -35.36 -1.31
N ILE A 12 44.71 -35.00 -2.36
CA ILE A 12 43.58 -34.08 -2.25
C ILE A 12 42.53 -34.85 -1.46
N LEU A 13 42.39 -34.54 -0.17
CA LEU A 13 41.18 -34.83 0.61
C LEU A 13 40.04 -34.02 -0.03
N SER A 14 39.46 -34.57 -1.08
CA SER A 14 38.15 -34.16 -1.56
C SER A 14 37.16 -34.57 -0.47
N PHE A 15 36.83 -33.64 0.42
CA PHE A 15 35.60 -33.76 1.21
C PHE A 15 34.48 -33.94 0.21
N SER A 16 33.91 -35.13 0.20
CA SER A 16 32.75 -35.46 -0.58
C SER A 16 31.61 -34.54 -0.11
N LEU A 17 31.32 -33.47 -0.87
CA LEU A 17 30.17 -32.58 -0.66
C LEU A 17 28.87 -33.28 -1.07
N TRP A 18 28.51 -34.36 -0.37
CA TRP A 18 27.25 -35.08 -0.57
C TRP A 18 26.25 -34.59 0.46
N SER A 19 24.99 -34.38 0.07
CA SER A 19 23.97 -33.93 1.03
C SER A 19 23.89 -34.92 2.19
N GLU A 20 23.85 -34.40 3.41
CA GLU A 20 23.71 -35.22 4.60
C GLU A 20 22.36 -34.94 5.28
N PHE A 21 21.67 -36.03 5.61
CA PHE A 21 20.54 -35.99 6.52
C PHE A 21 20.93 -35.31 7.83
N VAL A 22 20.16 -34.29 8.23
CA VAL A 22 20.42 -33.55 9.46
C VAL A 22 19.75 -34.27 10.63
N SER A 23 20.57 -34.76 11.56
CA SER A 23 20.05 -35.31 12.82
C SER A 23 19.26 -34.27 13.63
N ILE A 24 18.26 -34.73 14.39
CA ILE A 24 17.46 -33.87 15.27
C ILE A 24 18.33 -33.06 16.26
N GLU A 25 19.44 -33.61 16.75
CA GLU A 25 20.37 -32.91 17.64
C GLU A 25 21.11 -31.75 16.96
N LYS A 26 21.47 -31.91 15.67
CA LYS A 26 22.07 -30.82 14.87
C LYS A 26 21.02 -29.75 14.58
N ALA A 27 19.81 -30.15 14.19
CA ALA A 27 18.70 -29.23 13.94
C ALA A 27 18.27 -28.46 15.21
N LYS A 28 18.26 -29.12 16.37
CA LYS A 28 17.96 -28.49 17.67
C LYS A 28 18.97 -27.41 18.04
N LYS A 29 20.26 -27.62 17.77
CA LYS A 29 21.29 -26.60 17.98
C LYS A 29 21.06 -25.38 17.07
N VAL A 30 20.69 -25.61 15.81
CA VAL A 30 20.30 -24.54 14.89
C VAL A 30 19.08 -23.77 15.42
N ALA A 31 18.04 -24.47 15.88
CA ALA A 31 16.86 -23.83 16.46
C ALA A 31 17.18 -22.95 17.68
N ILE A 32 18.03 -23.44 18.59
CA ILE A 32 18.48 -22.67 19.77
C ILE A 32 19.26 -21.43 19.33
N ASN A 33 20.28 -21.60 18.47
CA ASN A 33 21.09 -20.48 18.00
C ASN A 33 20.24 -19.44 17.27
N TRP A 34 19.26 -19.88 16.47
CA TRP A 34 18.35 -18.99 15.75
C TRP A 34 17.45 -18.20 16.70
N LEU A 35 16.82 -18.85 17.68
CA LEU A 35 15.98 -18.16 18.67
C LEU A 35 16.78 -17.16 19.51
N GLU A 36 18.01 -17.50 19.90
CA GLU A 36 18.90 -16.59 20.61
C GLU A 36 19.27 -15.37 19.73
N PHE A 37 19.48 -15.57 18.42
CA PHE A 37 19.74 -14.49 17.47
C PHE A 37 18.55 -13.54 17.31
N VAL A 38 17.35 -14.07 17.01
CA VAL A 38 16.17 -13.23 16.76
C VAL A 38 15.59 -12.61 18.03
N ALA A 39 15.92 -13.12 19.23
CA ALA A 39 15.54 -12.52 20.50
C ALA A 39 16.48 -11.36 20.93
N GLY A 40 17.66 -11.21 20.32
CA GLY A 40 18.62 -10.16 20.63
C GLY A 40 19.27 -10.25 22.03
N GLU A 41 19.86 -9.14 22.50
CA GLU A 41 20.63 -9.07 23.77
C GLU A 41 19.82 -9.38 25.04
N GLN A 42 18.50 -9.49 24.96
CA GLN A 42 17.62 -9.84 26.09
C GLN A 42 17.42 -11.35 26.29
N SER A 43 18.06 -12.20 25.49
CA SER A 43 17.82 -13.64 25.52
C SER A 43 18.29 -14.31 26.82
N SER A 44 17.34 -14.80 27.62
CA SER A 44 17.59 -15.92 28.53
C SER A 44 17.90 -17.17 27.72
N LYS A 45 18.82 -18.02 28.21
CA LYS A 45 19.20 -19.28 27.57
C LYS A 45 17.96 -20.05 27.09
N VAL A 46 17.81 -20.19 25.76
CA VAL A 46 16.63 -20.81 25.14
C VAL A 46 16.55 -22.28 25.54
N GLU A 47 15.40 -22.69 26.07
CA GLU A 47 15.10 -24.08 26.44
C GLU A 47 14.01 -24.63 25.51
N ILE A 48 14.33 -25.67 24.75
CA ILE A 48 13.38 -26.40 23.90
C ILE A 48 12.68 -27.46 24.75
N VAL A 49 11.35 -27.43 24.76
CA VAL A 49 10.49 -28.33 25.56
C VAL A 49 9.76 -29.37 24.73
N ASN A 50 9.52 -29.12 23.45
CA ASN A 50 8.92 -30.08 22.53
C ASN A 50 9.63 -30.10 21.19
N GLU A 51 9.66 -31.28 20.58
CA GLU A 51 10.31 -31.56 19.30
C GLU A 51 9.42 -32.50 18.49
N PHE A 52 9.12 -32.13 17.25
CA PHE A 52 8.28 -32.92 16.36
C PHE A 52 9.01 -33.15 15.04
N ALA A 53 9.05 -34.39 14.57
CA ALA A 53 9.52 -34.71 13.23
C ALA A 53 8.35 -34.66 12.26
N GLU A 54 8.50 -33.86 11.21
CA GLU A 54 7.50 -33.68 10.16
C GLU A 54 7.87 -34.56 8.97
N VAL A 55 6.98 -35.51 8.66
CA VAL A 55 7.26 -36.62 7.73
C VAL A 55 6.37 -36.53 6.49
N TYR A 56 6.95 -36.80 5.33
CA TYR A 56 6.25 -36.94 4.05
C TYR A 56 6.95 -38.02 3.21
N ASN A 57 6.18 -38.88 2.54
CA ASN A 57 6.71 -40.03 1.79
C ASN A 57 7.77 -40.85 2.56
N GLU A 58 7.50 -41.14 3.84
CA GLU A 58 8.40 -41.87 4.77
C GLU A 58 9.75 -41.19 5.06
N LYS A 59 9.94 -39.94 4.63
CA LYS A 59 11.13 -39.13 4.89
C LYS A 59 10.82 -38.04 5.90
N VAL A 60 11.75 -37.79 6.82
CA VAL A 60 11.68 -36.60 7.67
C VAL A 60 12.08 -35.40 6.81
N CYS A 61 11.18 -34.45 6.62
CA CYS A 61 11.43 -33.25 5.82
C CYS A 61 11.99 -32.12 6.69
N PHE A 62 11.44 -31.93 7.89
CA PHE A 62 11.91 -30.91 8.83
C PHE A 62 11.50 -31.26 10.27
N TYR A 63 12.03 -30.49 11.22
CA TYR A 63 11.72 -30.58 12.64
C TYR A 63 11.06 -29.30 13.12
N SER A 64 10.05 -29.45 13.98
CA SER A 64 9.38 -28.34 14.68
C SER A 64 9.82 -28.34 16.14
N PHE A 65 10.47 -27.27 16.57
CA PHE A 65 10.95 -27.08 17.95
C PHE A 65 10.13 -26.02 18.65
N GLN A 66 9.65 -26.30 19.86
CA GLN A 66 8.93 -25.33 20.69
C GLN A 66 9.77 -24.94 21.92
N ALA A 67 9.90 -23.64 22.14
CA ALA A 67 10.58 -23.08 23.32
C ALA A 67 9.64 -22.96 24.53
N LYS A 68 10.23 -22.96 25.73
CA LYS A 68 9.51 -22.98 27.02
C LYS A 68 8.67 -21.73 27.29
N GLU A 69 9.24 -20.55 27.11
CA GLU A 69 8.65 -19.24 27.48
C GLU A 69 7.86 -18.60 26.32
N ASN A 70 7.45 -19.42 25.32
CA ASN A 70 6.97 -19.07 23.97
C ASN A 70 8.07 -19.12 22.90
N GLY A 71 7.62 -19.24 21.65
CA GLY A 71 8.46 -19.33 20.46
C GLY A 71 8.53 -20.73 19.85
N PHE A 72 8.79 -20.76 18.55
CA PHE A 72 9.04 -21.98 17.80
C PHE A 72 10.04 -21.75 16.67
N VAL A 73 10.68 -22.81 16.19
CA VAL A 73 11.48 -22.82 14.95
C VAL A 73 11.21 -24.10 14.17
N LEU A 74 11.07 -23.95 12.86
CA LEU A 74 11.00 -25.02 11.89
C LEU A 74 12.37 -25.13 11.20
N VAL A 75 13.03 -26.28 11.32
CA VAL A 75 14.40 -26.47 10.82
C VAL A 75 14.42 -27.66 9.87
N ALA A 76 14.93 -27.48 8.65
CA ALA A 76 14.98 -28.54 7.64
C ALA A 76 15.79 -29.76 8.11
N ALA A 77 15.44 -30.95 7.63
CA ALA A 77 16.10 -32.21 7.99
C ALA A 77 17.17 -32.65 6.98
N ASP A 78 17.58 -31.77 6.06
CA ASP A 78 18.59 -32.02 5.05
C ASP A 78 19.43 -30.76 4.82
N ASP A 79 20.77 -30.88 4.82
CA ASP A 79 21.66 -29.71 4.79
C ASP A 79 21.81 -29.05 3.41
N ASN A 80 21.16 -29.63 2.40
CA ASN A 80 21.00 -29.07 1.07
C ASN A 80 19.73 -28.22 0.94
N VAL A 81 18.91 -28.15 1.98
CA VAL A 81 17.74 -27.27 2.08
C VAL A 81 18.07 -26.06 2.96
N TYR A 82 17.40 -24.93 2.70
CA TYR A 82 17.49 -23.73 3.52
C TYR A 82 17.23 -24.05 5.01
N PRO A 83 18.11 -23.62 5.94
CA PRO A 83 18.15 -24.19 7.30
C PRO A 83 16.90 -23.92 8.13
N VAL A 84 16.42 -22.68 8.17
CA VAL A 84 15.27 -22.27 8.99
C VAL A 84 14.10 -21.94 8.09
N LEU A 85 13.02 -22.72 8.18
CA LEU A 85 11.85 -22.60 7.29
C LEU A 85 10.82 -21.63 7.84
N GLY A 86 10.77 -21.46 9.15
CA GLY A 86 9.92 -20.48 9.82
C GLY A 86 10.15 -20.46 11.32
N TYR A 87 9.77 -19.37 11.97
CA TYR A 87 9.97 -19.20 13.40
C TYR A 87 9.05 -18.13 13.98
N SER A 88 8.96 -18.13 15.31
CA SER A 88 8.37 -17.04 16.08
C SER A 88 9.09 -16.98 17.43
N SER A 89 9.29 -15.78 17.96
CA SER A 89 9.77 -15.58 19.33
C SER A 89 8.63 -15.47 20.35
N VAL A 90 7.39 -15.30 19.90
CA VAL A 90 6.23 -14.97 20.75
C VAL A 90 5.10 -15.98 20.66
N SER A 91 4.97 -16.69 19.54
CA SER A 91 3.86 -17.62 19.29
C SER A 91 4.24 -19.06 19.63
N LYS A 92 3.22 -19.92 19.70
CA LYS A 92 3.40 -21.35 19.95
C LYS A 92 2.99 -22.19 18.75
N ILE A 93 3.54 -23.40 18.70
CA ILE A 93 3.16 -24.48 17.78
C ILE A 93 2.61 -25.67 18.60
N LYS A 94 1.83 -26.54 17.97
CA LYS A 94 1.34 -27.81 18.55
C LYS A 94 1.87 -28.99 17.73
N LYS A 95 1.97 -30.16 18.38
CA LYS A 95 2.34 -31.42 17.72
C LYS A 95 1.41 -31.77 16.55
N LYS A 96 0.10 -31.60 16.76
CA LYS A 96 -0.91 -31.74 15.71
C LYS A 96 -1.28 -30.34 15.24
N ILE A 97 -0.92 -30.01 14.01
CA ILE A 97 -1.32 -28.76 13.37
C ILE A 97 -2.84 -28.82 13.17
N THR A 98 -3.55 -27.93 13.85
CA THR A 98 -5.03 -27.85 13.81
C THR A 98 -5.53 -26.77 12.87
N ASN A 99 -4.68 -25.81 12.51
CA ASN A 99 -5.02 -24.79 11.55
C ASN A 99 -4.80 -25.34 10.13
N PRO A 100 -5.83 -25.43 9.28
CA PRO A 100 -5.70 -26.00 7.94
C PRO A 100 -4.80 -25.16 7.02
N ALA A 101 -4.85 -23.82 7.12
CA ALA A 101 -3.98 -22.92 6.35
C ALA A 101 -2.49 -23.16 6.63
N VAL A 102 -2.13 -23.27 7.92
CA VAL A 102 -0.77 -23.58 8.35
C VAL A 102 -0.38 -24.97 7.90
N LYS A 103 -1.29 -25.94 8.01
CA LYS A 103 -1.03 -27.33 7.61
C LYS A 103 -0.68 -27.40 6.13
N ASP A 104 -1.48 -26.77 5.27
CA ASP A 104 -1.30 -26.82 3.82
C ASP A 104 -0.02 -26.08 3.42
N PHE A 105 0.23 -24.90 4.00
CA PHE A 105 1.49 -24.18 3.79
C PHE A 105 2.72 -25.01 4.17
N LEU A 106 2.68 -25.72 5.30
CA LEU A 106 3.77 -26.59 5.74
C LEU A 106 3.88 -27.89 4.92
N ASP A 107 2.77 -28.41 4.41
CA ASP A 107 2.79 -29.55 3.50
C ASP A 107 3.43 -29.17 2.14
N LEU A 108 3.31 -27.92 1.69
CA LEU A 108 4.07 -27.40 0.54
C LEU A 108 5.59 -27.43 0.80
N TYR A 109 6.05 -27.05 1.99
CA TYR A 109 7.47 -27.22 2.35
C TYR A 109 7.89 -28.69 2.30
N LYS A 110 7.07 -29.62 2.82
CA LYS A 110 7.39 -31.05 2.79
C LYS A 110 7.56 -31.55 1.36
N GLN A 111 6.66 -31.16 0.45
CA GLN A 111 6.72 -31.55 -0.96
C GLN A 111 7.98 -31.01 -1.64
N GLN A 112 8.33 -29.74 -1.42
CA GLN A 112 9.55 -29.15 -2.01
C GLN A 112 10.82 -29.81 -1.46
N ILE A 113 10.87 -30.07 -0.15
CA ILE A 113 12.01 -30.74 0.48
C ILE A 113 12.14 -32.17 -0.04
N ASP A 114 11.04 -32.92 -0.13
CA ASP A 114 11.05 -34.27 -0.70
C ASP A 114 11.54 -34.27 -2.15
N ALA A 115 11.18 -33.26 -2.96
CA ALA A 115 11.69 -33.12 -4.33
C ALA A 115 13.20 -32.85 -4.35
N VAL A 116 13.71 -31.94 -3.51
CA VAL A 116 15.15 -31.67 -3.38
C VAL A 116 15.92 -32.94 -3.03
N ILE A 117 15.43 -33.71 -2.06
CA ILE A 117 16.04 -34.96 -1.58
C ILE A 117 15.96 -36.05 -2.65
N SER A 118 14.77 -36.27 -3.23
CA SER A 118 14.51 -37.37 -4.18
C SER A 118 15.25 -37.22 -5.50
N GLU A 119 15.37 -35.99 -5.98
CA GLU A 119 16.02 -35.69 -7.26
C GLU A 119 17.54 -35.48 -7.10
N ASN A 120 18.07 -35.62 -5.88
CA ASN A 120 19.48 -35.45 -5.56
C ASN A 120 20.03 -34.11 -6.09
N ARG A 121 19.23 -33.04 -5.96
CA ARG A 121 19.62 -31.67 -6.33
C ARG A 121 20.73 -31.20 -5.42
N ASN A 122 21.52 -30.22 -5.83
CA ASN A 122 22.65 -29.72 -5.03
C ASN A 122 22.67 -28.20 -4.99
N TYR A 123 22.49 -27.66 -3.77
CA TYR A 123 22.49 -26.26 -3.40
C TYR A 123 23.57 -26.04 -2.32
N PRO A 124 24.86 -26.08 -2.70
CA PRO A 124 25.97 -25.99 -1.74
C PRO A 124 25.96 -24.71 -0.90
N GLU A 125 25.34 -23.63 -1.39
CA GLU A 125 25.09 -22.39 -0.66
C GLU A 125 24.29 -22.61 0.63
N ASN A 126 23.35 -23.56 0.67
CA ASN A 126 22.57 -23.84 1.87
C ASN A 126 23.45 -24.38 3.00
N ARG A 127 24.47 -25.19 2.68
CA ARG A 127 25.41 -25.72 3.69
C ARG A 127 26.28 -24.64 4.32
N VAL A 128 26.55 -23.57 3.58
CA VAL A 128 27.24 -22.39 4.11
C VAL A 128 26.36 -21.75 5.19
N LEU A 129 25.09 -21.50 4.88
CA LEU A 129 24.10 -20.97 5.84
C LEU A 129 23.94 -21.86 7.09
N TRP A 130 23.91 -23.17 6.92
CA TRP A 130 23.89 -24.12 8.03
C TRP A 130 25.09 -23.97 8.97
N ASN A 131 26.30 -23.86 8.40
CA ASN A 131 27.53 -23.72 9.18
C ASN A 131 27.60 -22.36 9.89
N GLU A 132 27.14 -21.30 9.24
CA GLU A 132 27.03 -19.95 9.81
C GLU A 132 26.16 -19.96 11.07
N ILE A 133 24.92 -20.46 10.99
CA ILE A 133 24.02 -20.52 12.15
C ILE A 133 24.61 -21.38 13.27
N LEU A 134 25.22 -22.53 12.95
CA LEU A 134 25.86 -23.40 13.94
C LEU A 134 27.02 -22.71 14.67
N GLN A 135 27.76 -21.83 13.99
CA GLN A 135 28.85 -21.04 14.55
C GLN A 135 28.40 -19.74 15.20
N LYS A 136 27.09 -19.45 15.20
CA LYS A 136 26.50 -18.18 15.63
C LYS A 136 27.03 -16.98 14.83
N ASP A 137 27.34 -17.21 13.57
CA ASP A 137 27.63 -16.17 12.60
C ASP A 137 26.37 -15.91 11.78
N PHE A 138 25.84 -14.69 11.82
CA PHE A 138 24.56 -14.34 11.20
C PHE A 138 24.69 -13.27 10.11
N HIS A 139 25.88 -13.05 9.55
CA HIS A 139 26.11 -12.00 8.55
C HIS A 139 25.28 -12.18 7.26
N SER A 140 24.92 -13.42 6.89
CA SER A 140 24.03 -13.74 5.77
C SER A 140 22.55 -13.52 6.07
N PHE A 141 22.20 -13.12 7.30
CA PHE A 141 20.84 -12.86 7.76
C PHE A 141 20.71 -11.41 8.27
N PRO A 142 20.90 -10.40 7.42
CA PRO A 142 20.89 -9.01 7.85
C PRO A 142 19.50 -8.59 8.33
N GLN A 143 19.43 -7.98 9.52
CA GLN A 143 18.23 -7.31 10.07
C GLN A 143 18.21 -5.81 9.72
N SER A 144 18.81 -5.43 8.58
CA SER A 144 19.01 -4.01 8.23
C SER A 144 17.74 -3.29 7.79
N ARG A 145 16.67 -4.03 7.48
CA ARG A 145 15.36 -3.50 7.08
C ARG A 145 14.31 -4.54 7.44
N ASP A 146 13.53 -4.25 8.46
CA ASP A 146 12.50 -5.14 9.01
C ASP A 146 11.23 -4.32 9.28
N VAL A 147 10.06 -4.94 9.11
CA VAL A 147 8.78 -4.42 9.60
C VAL A 147 8.24 -5.42 10.61
N SER A 148 8.09 -4.97 11.86
CA SER A 148 7.45 -5.77 12.92
C SER A 148 5.98 -6.03 12.57
N PRO A 149 5.35 -7.11 13.09
CA PRO A 149 3.96 -7.43 12.78
C PRO A 149 3.03 -6.25 13.08
N LEU A 150 2.33 -5.77 12.05
CA LEU A 150 1.45 -4.62 12.11
C LEU A 150 0.14 -4.96 12.84
N ILE A 151 -0.40 -6.17 12.64
CA ILE A 151 -1.68 -6.57 13.19
C ILE A 151 -1.50 -7.13 14.60
N SER A 152 -2.04 -6.41 15.58
CA SER A 152 -2.05 -6.88 16.98
C SER A 152 -3.18 -7.85 17.31
N ALA A 153 -4.23 -7.89 16.49
CA ALA A 153 -5.40 -8.73 16.70
C ALA A 153 -5.09 -10.22 16.44
N ASN A 154 -5.21 -11.05 17.47
CA ASN A 154 -5.06 -12.51 17.42
C ASN A 154 -6.44 -13.17 17.46
N TRP A 155 -7.27 -12.89 16.45
CA TRP A 155 -8.65 -13.36 16.40
C TRP A 155 -8.74 -14.80 15.92
N ASN A 156 -9.93 -15.39 16.03
CA ASN A 156 -10.20 -16.77 15.60
C ASN A 156 -11.52 -16.87 14.86
N GLN A 157 -11.79 -18.05 14.30
CA GLN A 157 -13.00 -18.34 13.54
C GLN A 157 -14.05 -19.15 14.31
N ASP A 158 -13.66 -19.73 15.45
CA ASP A 158 -14.48 -20.60 16.28
C ASP A 158 -14.94 -19.91 17.57
N TYR A 159 -15.66 -20.65 18.42
CA TYR A 159 -16.15 -20.14 19.69
C TYR A 159 -15.01 -19.55 20.54
N PRO A 160 -15.17 -18.33 21.11
CA PRO A 160 -16.40 -17.52 21.14
C PRO A 160 -16.53 -16.46 20.01
N TRP A 161 -15.62 -16.42 19.03
CA TRP A 161 -15.57 -15.36 18.01
C TRP A 161 -16.74 -15.39 17.01
N ASN A 162 -17.41 -16.52 16.89
CA ASN A 162 -18.49 -16.78 15.93
C ASN A 162 -19.90 -16.67 16.52
N LEU A 163 -20.07 -16.11 17.71
CA LEU A 163 -21.36 -16.12 18.41
C LEU A 163 -22.48 -15.32 17.71
N GLN A 164 -22.12 -14.38 16.82
CA GLN A 164 -23.09 -13.69 15.96
C GLN A 164 -23.32 -14.35 14.60
N CYS A 165 -22.54 -15.38 14.25
CA CYS A 165 -22.77 -16.17 13.05
C CYS A 165 -24.04 -17.05 13.20
N PRO A 166 -24.60 -17.59 12.11
CA PRO A 166 -25.78 -18.46 12.18
C PRO A 166 -25.66 -19.61 13.18
N TYR A 167 -26.76 -19.90 13.88
CA TYR A 167 -26.84 -21.05 14.78
C TYR A 167 -26.77 -22.36 14.00
N ASP A 168 -25.90 -23.26 14.43
CA ASP A 168 -25.83 -24.64 13.97
C ASP A 168 -25.30 -25.54 15.10
N ALA A 169 -26.10 -26.52 15.53
CA ALA A 169 -25.75 -27.39 16.64
C ALA A 169 -24.52 -28.29 16.38
N ALA A 170 -24.11 -28.46 15.12
CA ALA A 170 -22.89 -29.18 14.77
C ALA A 170 -21.63 -28.29 14.84
N GLY A 171 -21.80 -26.97 14.80
CA GLY A 171 -20.70 -26.01 14.77
C GLY A 171 -20.10 -25.70 16.16
N PRO A 172 -18.89 -25.12 16.21
CA PRO A 172 -18.26 -24.74 17.47
C PRO A 172 -19.11 -23.72 18.24
N GLY A 173 -19.42 -24.04 19.49
CA GLY A 173 -20.28 -23.18 20.33
C GLY A 173 -21.75 -23.17 19.93
N ASN A 174 -22.21 -24.13 19.09
CA ASN A 174 -23.51 -24.16 18.43
C ASN A 174 -23.71 -23.07 17.36
N HIS A 175 -22.62 -22.61 16.76
CA HIS A 175 -22.64 -21.66 15.64
C HIS A 175 -21.68 -22.14 14.55
N VAL A 176 -21.98 -21.80 13.30
CA VAL A 176 -21.06 -22.01 12.17
C VAL A 176 -19.75 -21.24 12.36
N TYR A 177 -18.67 -21.64 11.70
CA TYR A 177 -17.41 -20.89 11.74
C TYR A 177 -17.60 -19.49 11.14
N ALA A 178 -16.86 -18.49 11.62
CA ALA A 178 -16.87 -17.15 11.03
C ALA A 178 -16.28 -17.13 9.61
N GLY A 179 -15.30 -18.01 9.34
CA GLY A 179 -14.62 -18.12 8.05
C GLY A 179 -13.31 -17.34 7.99
N CYS A 180 -12.34 -17.89 7.26
CA CYS A 180 -10.97 -17.35 7.25
C CYS A 180 -10.87 -15.99 6.56
N VAL A 181 -11.66 -15.81 5.49
CA VAL A 181 -11.78 -14.54 4.77
C VAL A 181 -12.31 -13.45 5.71
N ALA A 182 -13.37 -13.73 6.46
CA ALA A 182 -13.94 -12.77 7.40
C ALA A 182 -12.95 -12.37 8.51
N VAL A 183 -12.22 -13.36 9.08
CA VAL A 183 -11.20 -13.06 10.11
C VAL A 183 -10.06 -12.23 9.54
N ALA A 184 -9.53 -12.59 8.36
CA ALA A 184 -8.45 -11.85 7.74
C ALA A 184 -8.85 -10.40 7.45
N MET A 185 -10.03 -10.18 6.86
CA MET A 185 -10.59 -8.84 6.62
C MET A 185 -10.75 -8.05 7.92
N ALA A 186 -11.40 -8.63 8.91
CA ALA A 186 -11.75 -7.94 10.15
C ALA A 186 -10.50 -7.56 10.96
N GLN A 187 -9.44 -8.38 10.93
CA GLN A 187 -8.15 -8.06 11.53
C GLN A 187 -7.47 -6.84 10.86
N ILE A 188 -7.53 -6.72 9.53
CA ILE A 188 -7.02 -5.54 8.81
C ILE A 188 -7.88 -4.30 9.12
N MET A 189 -9.20 -4.44 9.16
CA MET A 189 -10.11 -3.35 9.54
C MET A 189 -9.85 -2.87 10.97
N LYS A 190 -9.57 -3.80 11.90
CA LYS A 190 -9.18 -3.46 13.27
C LYS A 190 -7.82 -2.76 13.34
N TYR A 191 -6.87 -3.11 12.48
CA TYR A 191 -5.59 -2.41 12.40
C TYR A 191 -5.78 -0.93 11.99
N TRP A 192 -6.61 -0.68 10.99
CA TRP A 192 -6.91 0.67 10.52
C TRP A 192 -7.91 1.43 11.39
N GLU A 193 -8.65 0.71 12.24
CA GLU A 193 -9.83 1.21 12.96
C GLU A 193 -10.82 1.93 12.03
N TYR A 194 -11.08 1.30 10.87
CA TYR A 194 -11.91 1.86 9.81
C TYR A 194 -12.83 0.77 9.19
N PRO A 195 -14.07 1.11 8.77
CA PRO A 195 -14.73 2.42 8.80
C PRO A 195 -15.40 2.80 10.15
N THR A 196 -15.42 4.09 10.47
CA THR A 196 -16.05 4.64 11.70
C THR A 196 -17.44 5.22 11.49
N GLU A 197 -17.88 5.40 10.24
CA GLU A 197 -19.20 5.91 9.88
C GLU A 197 -19.96 4.84 9.08
N GLU A 198 -21.28 4.96 8.99
CA GLU A 198 -22.12 4.03 8.22
C GLU A 198 -21.78 4.13 6.71
N THR A 199 -21.52 2.99 6.07
CA THR A 199 -21.07 2.92 4.67
C THR A 199 -22.10 2.25 3.74
N GLY A 200 -23.05 1.49 4.29
CA GLY A 200 -24.10 0.84 3.49
C GLY A 200 -24.67 -0.40 4.16
N SER A 201 -25.33 -1.26 3.39
CA SER A 201 -25.80 -2.57 3.86
C SER A 201 -25.79 -3.59 2.73
N HIS A 202 -25.76 -4.88 3.08
CA HIS A 202 -25.91 -5.98 2.12
C HIS A 202 -26.85 -7.05 2.67
N THR A 203 -27.45 -7.83 1.78
CA THR A 203 -28.35 -8.94 2.13
C THR A 203 -28.28 -10.02 1.07
N TYR A 204 -28.14 -11.27 1.49
CA TYR A 204 -28.15 -12.43 0.60
C TYR A 204 -28.93 -13.60 1.22
N SER A 205 -29.28 -14.59 0.41
CA SER A 205 -30.03 -15.78 0.86
C SER A 205 -29.11 -16.99 0.90
N HIS A 206 -28.80 -17.48 2.09
CA HIS A 206 -28.05 -18.71 2.30
C HIS A 206 -28.98 -19.93 2.20
N PRO A 207 -28.58 -21.01 1.50
CA PRO A 207 -29.43 -22.20 1.32
C PRO A 207 -29.84 -22.87 2.63
N ASN A 208 -28.96 -22.86 3.64
CA ASN A 208 -29.18 -23.55 4.92
C ASN A 208 -29.62 -22.64 6.07
N TYR A 209 -29.33 -21.33 6.00
CA TYR A 209 -29.51 -20.40 7.13
C TYR A 209 -30.47 -19.25 6.82
N GLY A 210 -31.07 -19.25 5.62
CA GLY A 210 -32.06 -18.25 5.23
C GLY A 210 -31.42 -16.90 4.86
N VAL A 211 -32.16 -15.82 5.05
CA VAL A 211 -31.73 -14.48 4.68
C VAL A 211 -30.77 -13.94 5.74
N LEU A 212 -29.58 -13.55 5.31
CA LEU A 212 -28.55 -12.95 6.14
C LEU A 212 -28.32 -11.51 5.68
N SER A 213 -28.18 -10.59 6.63
CA SER A 213 -28.14 -9.15 6.38
C SER A 213 -27.25 -8.46 7.39
N ALA A 214 -26.57 -7.39 6.96
CA ALA A 214 -25.75 -6.55 7.81
C ALA A 214 -25.78 -5.11 7.29
N THR A 215 -25.80 -4.15 8.20
CA THR A 215 -25.49 -2.75 7.93
C THR A 215 -24.03 -2.52 8.30
N PHE A 216 -23.26 -1.97 7.38
CA PHE A 216 -21.83 -1.80 7.49
C PHE A 216 -21.46 -0.40 7.95
N GLY A 217 -20.29 -0.33 8.59
CA GLY A 217 -19.78 0.92 9.12
C GLY A 217 -20.24 1.18 10.55
N ASN A 218 -19.81 2.33 11.09
CA ASN A 218 -20.09 2.75 12.46
C ASN A 218 -19.58 1.76 13.53
N TYR A 219 -18.38 1.21 13.31
CA TYR A 219 -17.78 0.27 14.26
C TYR A 219 -17.04 1.00 15.39
N ASN A 220 -17.29 0.59 16.62
CA ASN A 220 -16.49 1.04 17.77
C ASN A 220 -15.30 0.11 18.01
N PHE A 221 -14.21 0.33 17.27
CA PHE A 221 -13.00 -0.48 17.35
C PHE A 221 -12.36 -0.50 18.74
N SER A 222 -12.55 0.53 19.57
CA SER A 222 -12.01 0.57 20.94
C SER A 222 -12.57 -0.54 21.84
N LEU A 223 -13.76 -1.07 21.51
CA LEU A 223 -14.38 -2.19 22.22
C LEU A 223 -13.85 -3.55 21.76
N MET A 224 -13.16 -3.63 20.62
CA MET A 224 -12.68 -4.87 20.03
C MET A 224 -11.29 -5.22 20.56
N GLN A 225 -11.21 -6.32 21.31
CA GLN A 225 -10.01 -6.71 22.03
C GLN A 225 -9.12 -7.61 21.17
N ASN A 226 -7.80 -7.50 21.34
CA ASN A 226 -6.85 -8.20 20.48
C ASN A 226 -6.82 -9.72 20.72
N ASN A 227 -7.01 -10.17 21.96
CA ASN A 227 -6.72 -11.56 22.36
C ASN A 227 -7.94 -12.31 22.93
N TYR A 228 -9.12 -11.72 22.91
CA TYR A 228 -10.37 -12.37 23.31
C TYR A 228 -11.56 -11.73 22.61
N ALA A 229 -12.60 -12.53 22.35
CA ALA A 229 -13.80 -12.07 21.66
C ALA A 229 -14.60 -11.10 22.53
N THR A 230 -15.27 -10.17 21.85
CA THR A 230 -16.23 -9.23 22.38
C THR A 230 -17.41 -9.17 21.43
N ASN A 231 -18.58 -8.73 21.89
CA ASN A 231 -19.74 -8.54 21.01
C ASN A 231 -19.38 -7.67 19.79
N ALA A 232 -18.55 -6.65 19.95
CA ALA A 232 -18.12 -5.77 18.85
C ALA A 232 -17.25 -6.49 17.81
N SER A 233 -16.32 -7.35 18.23
CA SER A 233 -15.51 -8.14 17.28
C SER A 233 -16.34 -9.26 16.64
N GLU A 234 -17.28 -9.85 17.37
CA GLU A 234 -18.20 -10.87 16.83
C GLU A 234 -19.13 -10.26 15.75
N GLU A 235 -19.65 -9.05 16.00
CA GLU A 235 -20.44 -8.28 15.03
C GLU A 235 -19.64 -8.00 13.76
N LEU A 236 -18.41 -7.46 13.91
CA LEU A 236 -17.55 -7.18 12.76
C LEU A 236 -17.24 -8.45 11.96
N LEU A 237 -16.95 -9.58 12.63
CA LEU A 237 -16.70 -10.86 11.96
C LEU A 237 -17.93 -11.34 11.18
N PHE A 238 -19.12 -11.26 11.77
CA PHE A 238 -20.36 -11.61 11.08
C PHE A 238 -20.62 -10.68 9.88
N HIS A 239 -20.40 -9.37 10.04
CA HIS A 239 -20.57 -8.38 8.98
C HIS A 239 -19.59 -8.62 7.82
N CYS A 240 -18.31 -8.92 8.11
CA CYS A 240 -17.36 -9.33 7.08
C CYS A 240 -17.84 -10.58 6.34
N GLY A 241 -18.40 -11.57 7.05
CA GLY A 241 -18.98 -12.75 6.41
C GLY A 241 -20.19 -12.44 5.52
N VAL A 242 -21.09 -11.55 5.94
CA VAL A 242 -22.22 -11.11 5.10
C VAL A 242 -21.72 -10.35 3.86
N ALA A 243 -20.71 -9.50 4.02
CA ALA A 243 -20.14 -8.69 2.94
C ALA A 243 -19.52 -9.53 1.80
N VAL A 244 -19.09 -10.76 2.09
CA VAL A 244 -18.52 -11.68 1.10
C VAL A 244 -19.44 -12.86 0.75
N GLU A 245 -20.73 -12.73 1.07
CA GLU A 245 -21.74 -13.78 0.85
C GLU A 245 -21.30 -15.17 1.34
N MET A 246 -20.71 -15.22 2.54
CA MET A 246 -20.08 -16.41 3.10
C MET A 246 -20.95 -17.67 2.96
N ASP A 247 -20.37 -18.74 2.41
CA ASP A 247 -20.93 -20.08 2.46
C ASP A 247 -20.66 -20.65 3.86
N TYR A 248 -21.56 -20.32 4.79
CA TYR A 248 -21.42 -20.67 6.20
C TYR A 248 -21.57 -22.17 6.39
N GLY A 249 -20.77 -22.75 7.30
CA GLY A 249 -20.89 -24.16 7.64
C GLY A 249 -20.36 -24.53 9.03
N PRO A 250 -20.87 -25.63 9.62
CA PRO A 250 -20.46 -26.07 10.95
C PRO A 250 -19.05 -26.67 10.99
N GLU A 251 -18.49 -27.09 9.84
CA GLU A 251 -17.15 -27.66 9.72
C GLU A 251 -16.14 -26.68 9.09
N GLY A 252 -16.61 -25.51 8.67
CA GLY A 252 -15.84 -24.47 7.99
C GLY A 252 -16.75 -23.59 7.17
N SER A 253 -16.32 -22.34 6.95
CA SER A 253 -17.05 -21.36 6.14
C SER A 253 -16.12 -20.77 5.09
N GLY A 254 -16.62 -20.65 3.85
CA GLY A 254 -15.81 -20.28 2.69
C GLY A 254 -16.34 -19.04 1.95
N ALA A 255 -15.41 -18.25 1.40
CA ALA A 255 -15.69 -17.11 0.53
C ALA A 255 -14.50 -16.86 -0.41
N SER A 256 -14.70 -16.05 -1.46
CA SER A 256 -13.66 -15.74 -2.44
C SER A 256 -12.83 -14.50 -2.06
N GLU A 257 -11.55 -14.48 -2.42
CA GLU A 257 -10.70 -13.30 -2.36
C GLU A 257 -11.22 -12.14 -3.23
N THR A 258 -11.95 -12.46 -4.31
CA THR A 258 -12.57 -11.44 -5.17
C THR A 258 -13.65 -10.68 -4.44
N ASP A 259 -14.42 -11.39 -3.61
CA ASP A 259 -15.51 -10.81 -2.82
C ASP A 259 -14.94 -10.01 -1.66
N ALA A 260 -13.81 -10.47 -1.06
CA ALA A 260 -13.07 -9.71 -0.07
C ALA A 260 -12.57 -8.36 -0.61
N LYS A 261 -11.95 -8.35 -1.81
CA LYS A 261 -11.55 -7.10 -2.48
C LYS A 261 -12.76 -6.19 -2.68
N TYR A 262 -13.82 -6.74 -3.27
CA TYR A 262 -15.04 -5.98 -3.56
C TYR A 262 -15.65 -5.38 -2.28
N ALA A 263 -15.68 -6.15 -1.20
CA ALA A 263 -16.23 -5.72 0.09
C ALA A 263 -15.40 -4.59 0.73
N PHE A 264 -14.07 -4.65 0.67
CA PHE A 264 -13.23 -3.54 1.15
C PHE A 264 -13.60 -2.22 0.45
N GLU A 265 -13.68 -2.23 -0.88
CA GLU A 265 -13.96 -1.03 -1.68
C GLU A 265 -15.41 -0.54 -1.54
N ASN A 266 -16.38 -1.45 -1.68
CA ASN A 266 -17.78 -1.07 -1.93
C ASN A 266 -18.66 -1.14 -0.68
N PHE A 267 -18.28 -1.94 0.32
CA PHE A 267 -19.05 -2.09 1.56
C PHE A 267 -18.38 -1.44 2.75
N PHE A 268 -17.05 -1.45 2.80
CA PHE A 268 -16.28 -0.88 3.91
C PHE A 268 -15.57 0.43 3.56
N ALA A 269 -15.79 0.96 2.35
CA ALA A 269 -15.32 2.26 1.87
C ALA A 269 -13.80 2.48 2.00
N PHE A 270 -13.00 1.42 1.88
CA PHE A 270 -11.55 1.56 1.73
C PHE A 270 -11.20 2.21 0.39
N SER A 271 -9.98 2.72 0.28
CA SER A 271 -9.47 3.35 -0.95
C SER A 271 -9.60 2.42 -2.17
N ASN A 272 -9.88 2.99 -3.34
CA ASN A 272 -9.94 2.34 -4.65
C ASN A 272 -8.56 1.97 -5.20
N THR A 273 -7.48 2.28 -4.48
CA THR A 273 -6.12 1.82 -4.81
C THR A 273 -5.92 0.32 -4.55
N ILE A 274 -6.93 -0.37 -4.02
CA ILE A 274 -6.88 -1.79 -3.72
C ILE A 274 -6.76 -2.61 -5.01
N ASP A 275 -5.82 -3.55 -5.04
CA ASP A 275 -5.66 -4.48 -6.15
C ASP A 275 -5.51 -5.93 -5.68
N LEU A 276 -6.00 -6.87 -6.49
CA LEU A 276 -5.86 -8.32 -6.26
C LEU A 276 -4.82 -8.87 -7.23
N ILE A 277 -3.66 -9.22 -6.70
CA ILE A 277 -2.51 -9.70 -7.46
C ILE A 277 -2.28 -11.20 -7.21
N TYR A 278 -1.86 -11.91 -8.25
CA TYR A 278 -1.62 -13.35 -8.20
C TYR A 278 -0.13 -13.65 -8.39
N LYS A 279 0.46 -14.47 -7.51
CA LYS A 279 1.89 -14.82 -7.53
C LYS A 279 2.35 -15.36 -8.90
N ASN A 280 1.49 -16.09 -9.59
CA ASN A 280 1.74 -16.64 -10.93
C ASN A 280 2.11 -15.60 -12.00
N ASN A 281 1.76 -14.34 -11.79
CA ASN A 281 2.06 -13.28 -12.74
C ASN A 281 3.43 -12.64 -12.51
N TYR A 282 4.16 -13.04 -11.45
CA TYR A 282 5.37 -12.36 -11.01
C TYR A 282 6.51 -13.32 -10.66
N GLY A 283 7.74 -12.88 -10.94
CA GLY A 283 8.93 -13.56 -10.44
C GLY A 283 9.00 -13.52 -8.91
N GLN A 284 9.72 -14.46 -8.28
CA GLN A 284 9.84 -14.52 -6.82
C GLN A 284 10.31 -13.19 -6.20
N SER A 285 11.43 -12.64 -6.69
CA SER A 285 11.98 -11.40 -6.14
C SER A 285 11.07 -10.18 -6.36
N GLU A 286 10.30 -10.16 -7.43
CA GLU A 286 9.32 -9.11 -7.73
C GLU A 286 8.12 -9.21 -6.77
N TRP A 287 7.59 -10.42 -6.59
CA TRP A 287 6.52 -10.69 -5.62
C TRP A 287 6.91 -10.25 -4.22
N GLU A 288 8.07 -10.68 -3.72
CA GLU A 288 8.54 -10.29 -2.40
C GLU A 288 8.80 -8.79 -2.28
N ALA A 289 9.22 -8.12 -3.37
CA ALA A 289 9.41 -6.68 -3.38
C ALA A 289 8.09 -5.92 -3.24
N MET A 290 7.04 -6.37 -3.93
CA MET A 290 5.70 -5.79 -3.78
C MET A 290 5.14 -5.99 -2.36
N LEU A 291 5.30 -7.18 -1.78
CA LEU A 291 4.86 -7.41 -0.39
C LEU A 291 5.63 -6.52 0.61
N ARG A 292 6.94 -6.37 0.44
CA ARG A 292 7.73 -5.45 1.28
C ARG A 292 7.29 -4.01 1.11
N GLU A 293 7.04 -3.57 -0.12
CA GLU A 293 6.59 -2.20 -0.40
C GLU A 293 5.29 -1.86 0.33
N GLU A 294 4.32 -2.77 0.36
CA GLU A 294 3.10 -2.60 1.16
C GLU A 294 3.42 -2.46 2.66
N LEU A 295 4.23 -3.37 3.20
CA LEU A 295 4.59 -3.40 4.62
C LEU A 295 5.43 -2.18 5.04
N ASP A 296 6.33 -1.70 4.17
CA ASP A 296 7.12 -0.49 4.39
C ASP A 296 6.24 0.76 4.42
N ASN A 297 5.12 0.74 3.70
CA ASN A 297 4.09 1.78 3.76
C ASN A 297 3.09 1.56 4.92
N GLY A 298 3.33 0.58 5.80
CA GLY A 298 2.46 0.29 6.93
C GLY A 298 1.10 -0.29 6.53
N ARG A 299 1.01 -0.95 5.37
CA ARG A 299 -0.22 -1.60 4.89
C ARG A 299 -0.14 -3.13 5.10
N PRO A 300 -0.93 -3.70 6.03
CA PRO A 300 -1.08 -5.14 6.11
C PRO A 300 -1.78 -5.67 4.86
N ILE A 301 -1.43 -6.90 4.49
CA ILE A 301 -1.83 -7.50 3.23
C ILE A 301 -2.77 -8.67 3.53
N PHE A 302 -3.95 -8.67 2.95
CA PHE A 302 -4.79 -9.86 2.93
C PHE A 302 -4.16 -10.86 1.98
N TYR A 303 -3.88 -12.05 2.45
CA TYR A 303 -3.11 -13.05 1.73
C TYR A 303 -3.88 -14.35 1.65
N THR A 304 -3.77 -15.04 0.52
CA THR A 304 -4.28 -16.41 0.39
C THR A 304 -3.24 -17.36 -0.15
N GLY A 305 -3.41 -18.63 0.17
CA GLY A 305 -2.69 -19.74 -0.44
C GLY A 305 -3.58 -20.96 -0.57
N SER A 306 -3.35 -21.77 -1.60
CA SER A 306 -4.01 -23.08 -1.76
C SER A 306 -3.08 -24.14 -2.37
N ASP A 307 -3.28 -25.39 -1.96
CA ASP A 307 -2.80 -26.58 -2.68
C ASP A 307 -3.95 -27.40 -3.31
N SER A 308 -5.20 -27.00 -3.06
CA SER A 308 -6.41 -27.77 -3.38
C SER A 308 -7.61 -26.87 -3.71
N GLN A 309 -8.78 -27.49 -3.89
CA GLN A 309 -10.03 -26.90 -4.41
C GLN A 309 -10.63 -25.78 -3.52
N PHE A 310 -10.07 -25.53 -2.33
CA PHE A 310 -10.50 -24.51 -1.38
C PHE A 310 -9.29 -23.68 -0.91
N GLY A 311 -9.38 -22.35 -0.98
CA GLY A 311 -8.32 -21.44 -0.55
C GLY A 311 -8.35 -21.14 0.95
N HIS A 312 -7.19 -20.81 1.51
CA HIS A 312 -7.07 -20.32 2.88
C HIS A 312 -6.66 -18.84 2.90
N ALA A 313 -7.39 -18.02 3.66
CA ALA A 313 -7.08 -16.61 3.85
C ALA A 313 -6.45 -16.34 5.23
N PHE A 314 -5.47 -15.46 5.26
CA PHE A 314 -4.71 -15.00 6.43
C PHE A 314 -4.07 -13.64 6.10
N ASN A 315 -3.33 -13.05 7.03
CA ASN A 315 -2.70 -11.75 6.81
C ASN A 315 -1.18 -11.84 6.77
N CYS A 316 -0.56 -11.17 5.81
CA CYS A 316 0.86 -10.86 5.80
C CYS A 316 1.06 -9.45 6.34
N ASP A 317 1.70 -9.32 7.50
CA ASP A 317 1.70 -8.07 8.26
C ASP A 317 3.08 -7.70 8.80
N GLY A 318 4.15 -8.32 8.32
CA GLY A 318 5.52 -7.95 8.68
C GLY A 318 6.54 -8.72 7.87
N TYR A 319 7.81 -8.36 7.99
CA TYR A 319 8.91 -9.11 7.39
C TYR A 319 10.22 -8.89 8.13
N GLN A 320 11.14 -9.85 7.98
CA GLN A 320 12.51 -9.76 8.49
C GLN A 320 13.50 -10.12 7.38
N GLY A 321 14.52 -9.28 7.22
CA GLY A 321 15.48 -9.39 6.14
C GLY A 321 14.82 -9.37 4.76
N THR A 322 15.26 -10.25 3.86
CA THR A 322 14.77 -10.25 2.47
C THR A 322 13.71 -11.28 2.15
N SER A 323 13.50 -12.31 2.98
CA SER A 323 12.73 -13.49 2.54
C SER A 323 11.87 -14.14 3.62
N TYR A 324 11.85 -13.58 4.83
CA TYR A 324 10.92 -14.00 5.87
C TYR A 324 9.76 -13.03 5.99
N PHE A 325 8.55 -13.52 5.78
CA PHE A 325 7.32 -12.74 5.93
C PHE A 325 6.55 -13.23 7.14
N HIS A 326 6.03 -12.31 7.93
CA HIS A 326 5.20 -12.61 9.08
C HIS A 326 3.77 -12.88 8.63
N PHE A 327 3.21 -14.01 9.06
CA PHE A 327 1.83 -14.35 8.82
C PHE A 327 1.04 -14.41 10.13
N ASN A 328 -0.10 -13.71 10.14
CA ASN A 328 -1.16 -13.86 11.12
C ASN A 328 -2.25 -14.76 10.54
N TRP A 329 -2.34 -16.00 11.04
CA TRP A 329 -3.18 -17.05 10.47
C TRP A 329 -4.65 -16.99 10.90
N GLY A 330 -5.06 -15.99 11.69
CA GLY A 330 -6.42 -15.88 12.19
C GLY A 330 -6.83 -17.05 13.09
N TRP A 331 -5.91 -17.53 13.94
CA TRP A 331 -6.09 -18.72 14.76
C TRP A 331 -5.67 -18.54 16.23
N SER A 332 -6.16 -17.48 16.86
CA SER A 332 -5.82 -17.11 18.25
C SER A 332 -4.31 -16.93 18.49
N GLY A 333 -3.58 -16.45 17.48
CA GLY A 333 -2.13 -16.24 17.55
C GLY A 333 -1.28 -17.51 17.49
N TRP A 334 -1.90 -18.70 17.44
CA TRP A 334 -1.16 -19.94 17.24
C TRP A 334 -0.53 -19.93 15.86
N TYR A 335 0.72 -20.42 15.79
CA TYR A 335 1.52 -20.48 14.57
C TYR A 335 1.87 -19.11 13.95
N ASN A 336 1.41 -17.97 14.48
CA ASN A 336 1.80 -16.66 13.94
C ASN A 336 3.33 -16.51 13.99
N GLY A 337 3.95 -16.11 12.90
CA GLY A 337 5.40 -16.09 12.83
C GLY A 337 5.92 -15.75 11.45
N TYR A 338 7.24 -15.70 11.37
CA TYR A 338 8.01 -15.44 10.16
C TYR A 338 8.25 -16.74 9.40
N TYR A 339 7.87 -16.77 8.13
CA TYR A 339 7.99 -17.94 7.26
C TYR A 339 8.82 -17.61 6.03
N TYR A 340 9.66 -18.55 5.62
CA TYR A 340 10.52 -18.40 4.46
C TYR A 340 9.70 -18.51 3.17
N LEU A 341 9.43 -17.40 2.49
CA LEU A 341 8.52 -17.38 1.35
C LEU A 341 9.18 -17.84 0.03
N ASN A 342 10.51 -17.87 0.01
CA ASN A 342 11.29 -18.29 -1.15
C ASN A 342 11.08 -19.77 -1.49
N ASN A 343 11.09 -20.06 -2.79
CA ASN A 343 11.04 -21.42 -3.30
C ASN A 343 12.26 -22.21 -2.81
N LEU A 344 12.02 -23.25 -1.99
CA LEU A 344 13.05 -24.17 -1.50
C LEU A 344 13.61 -25.04 -2.63
N ASN A 345 12.91 -25.09 -3.78
CA ASN A 345 13.27 -25.84 -4.96
C ASN A 345 13.26 -24.98 -6.24
N PRO A 346 14.17 -24.00 -6.39
CA PRO A 346 14.11 -22.97 -7.43
C PRO A 346 14.29 -23.49 -8.88
N SER A 347 14.78 -24.71 -9.06
CA SER A 347 14.99 -25.33 -10.38
C SER A 347 13.85 -26.28 -10.78
N GLY A 348 12.77 -26.33 -10.00
CA GLY A 348 11.68 -27.32 -10.10
C GLY A 348 10.31 -26.67 -10.16
N TYR A 349 9.28 -27.41 -9.75
CA TYR A 349 7.93 -26.88 -9.64
C TYR A 349 7.88 -25.81 -8.52
N ASP A 350 7.34 -24.63 -8.83
CA ASP A 350 7.08 -23.55 -7.87
C ASP A 350 5.66 -23.68 -7.30
N LEU A 351 5.52 -24.34 -6.15
CA LEU A 351 4.21 -24.53 -5.48
C LEU A 351 3.71 -23.27 -4.76
N THR A 352 4.45 -22.16 -4.77
CA THR A 352 3.95 -20.85 -4.30
C THR A 352 3.02 -20.18 -5.32
N SER A 353 2.87 -20.78 -6.51
CA SER A 353 2.06 -20.32 -7.63
C SER A 353 0.63 -19.91 -7.27
N ASN A 354 -0.02 -20.68 -6.39
CA ASN A 354 -1.43 -20.49 -6.01
C ASN A 354 -1.56 -19.59 -4.78
N GLN A 355 -0.81 -18.50 -4.78
CA GLN A 355 -0.93 -17.45 -3.77
C GLN A 355 -1.47 -16.19 -4.43
N CYS A 356 -2.33 -15.49 -3.72
CA CYS A 356 -2.75 -14.15 -4.10
C CYS A 356 -2.68 -13.22 -2.89
N ALA A 357 -2.59 -11.93 -3.18
CA ALA A 357 -2.56 -10.88 -2.19
C ALA A 357 -3.51 -9.78 -2.63
N ILE A 358 -4.26 -9.23 -1.68
CA ILE A 358 -4.95 -7.96 -1.86
C ILE A 358 -4.06 -6.89 -1.24
N ILE A 359 -3.54 -6.02 -2.09
CA ILE A 359 -2.62 -4.92 -1.74
C ILE A 359 -3.36 -3.58 -1.80
N GLY A 360 -2.74 -2.51 -1.30
CA GLY A 360 -3.32 -1.17 -1.33
C GLY A 360 -4.45 -0.95 -0.31
N ILE A 361 -4.61 -1.85 0.66
CA ILE A 361 -5.67 -1.77 1.67
C ILE A 361 -5.35 -0.68 2.70
N GLN A 362 -5.97 0.47 2.53
CA GLN A 362 -5.90 1.60 3.46
C GLN A 362 -7.20 2.43 3.41
N PRO A 363 -7.55 3.16 4.48
CA PRO A 363 -8.60 4.17 4.42
C PRO A 363 -8.30 5.22 3.34
N PRO A 364 -9.32 5.83 2.71
CA PRO A 364 -9.13 6.94 1.80
C PRO A 364 -8.37 8.09 2.48
N VAL A 365 -7.37 8.63 1.80
CA VAL A 365 -6.59 9.77 2.30
C VAL A 365 -7.30 11.05 1.90
N ILE A 366 -7.65 11.90 2.86
CA ILE A 366 -8.18 13.24 2.59
C ILE A 366 -7.02 14.12 2.12
N PRO A 367 -7.07 14.73 0.92
CA PRO A 367 -6.01 15.62 0.47
C PRO A 367 -5.96 16.89 1.32
N ASP A 368 -4.78 17.49 1.43
CA ASP A 368 -4.63 18.79 2.10
C ASP A 368 -5.37 19.90 1.34
N SER A 369 -5.81 20.93 2.06
CA SER A 369 -6.57 22.05 1.48
C SER A 369 -5.68 23.00 0.66
N PRO A 370 -6.22 23.58 -0.44
CA PRO A 370 -5.57 24.68 -1.15
C PRO A 370 -5.30 25.87 -0.23
N GLN A 371 -4.33 26.71 -0.59
CA GLN A 371 -3.88 27.82 0.22
C GLN A 371 -4.04 29.15 -0.51
N ASN A 372 -4.04 30.25 0.26
CA ASN A 372 -3.93 31.62 -0.25
C ASN A 372 -4.95 31.98 -1.35
N LEU A 373 -6.19 31.50 -1.23
CA LEU A 373 -7.27 31.88 -2.14
C LEU A 373 -7.51 33.40 -2.07
N SER A 374 -7.56 34.02 -3.24
CA SER A 374 -7.92 35.43 -3.40
C SER A 374 -8.91 35.60 -4.54
N ALA A 375 -9.82 36.56 -4.36
CA ALA A 375 -10.80 36.97 -5.37
C ALA A 375 -10.52 38.41 -5.80
N GLN A 376 -10.38 38.63 -7.10
CA GLN A 376 -10.09 39.94 -7.68
C GLN A 376 -11.19 40.33 -8.66
N LEU A 377 -11.82 41.48 -8.44
CA LEU A 377 -12.82 42.03 -9.36
C LEU A 377 -12.12 42.56 -10.62
N ILE A 378 -12.57 42.08 -11.80
CA ILE A 378 -12.10 42.52 -13.10
C ILE A 378 -13.31 42.93 -13.95
N GLY A 379 -13.68 44.21 -13.89
CA GLY A 379 -14.94 44.69 -14.45
C GLY A 379 -16.13 44.13 -13.66
N SER A 380 -16.93 43.29 -14.31
CA SER A 380 -18.07 42.56 -13.71
C SER A 380 -17.78 41.07 -13.43
N ASP A 381 -16.55 40.62 -13.69
CA ASP A 381 -16.15 39.22 -13.53
C ASP A 381 -15.18 39.09 -12.35
N VAL A 382 -15.00 37.89 -11.82
CA VAL A 382 -14.13 37.62 -10.67
C VAL A 382 -13.02 36.65 -11.07
N LEU A 383 -11.77 37.05 -10.87
CA LEU A 383 -10.61 36.18 -10.99
C LEU A 383 -10.29 35.58 -9.62
N LEU A 384 -10.35 34.26 -9.53
CA LEU A 384 -9.87 33.48 -8.40
C LEU A 384 -8.44 33.01 -8.67
N LEU A 385 -7.56 33.20 -7.68
CA LEU A 385 -6.21 32.68 -7.66
C LEU A 385 -5.98 31.97 -6.33
N TRP A 386 -5.40 30.78 -6.36
CA TRP A 386 -5.00 30.04 -5.17
C TRP A 386 -3.63 29.42 -5.36
N GLU A 387 -3.17 28.71 -4.34
CA GLU A 387 -1.95 27.91 -4.34
C GLU A 387 -2.31 26.45 -4.03
N ALA A 388 -1.58 25.52 -4.66
CA ALA A 388 -1.68 24.11 -4.32
C ALA A 388 -1.27 23.88 -2.85
N PRO A 389 -1.74 22.80 -2.21
CA PRO A 389 -1.31 22.46 -0.85
C PRO A 389 0.20 22.30 -0.73
N ASN A 390 0.74 22.56 0.47
CA ASN A 390 2.17 22.37 0.72
C ASN A 390 2.53 20.88 0.60
N GLY A 391 3.56 20.56 -0.17
CA GLY A 391 3.93 19.16 -0.40
C GLY A 391 3.00 18.40 -1.36
N ALA A 392 2.08 19.11 -2.02
CA ALA A 392 1.19 18.51 -3.00
C ALA A 392 1.97 17.73 -4.09
N ASN A 393 1.48 16.52 -4.35
CA ASN A 393 2.01 15.58 -5.32
C ASN A 393 0.96 15.34 -6.43
N ASP A 394 1.24 14.39 -7.31
CA ASP A 394 0.36 14.06 -8.44
C ASP A 394 -0.91 13.30 -8.02
N GLU A 395 -1.12 13.01 -6.73
CA GLU A 395 -2.36 12.41 -6.23
C GLU A 395 -3.52 13.42 -6.26
N ILE A 396 -3.25 14.72 -6.19
CA ILE A 396 -4.29 15.75 -6.37
C ILE A 396 -4.62 15.87 -7.86
N LEU A 397 -5.81 15.40 -8.21
CA LEU A 397 -6.33 15.39 -9.59
C LEU A 397 -6.93 16.72 -10.01
N GLY A 398 -7.28 17.60 -9.06
CA GLY A 398 -7.83 18.91 -9.37
C GLY A 398 -8.42 19.63 -8.16
N TYR A 399 -9.23 20.65 -8.44
CA TYR A 399 -9.84 21.50 -7.43
C TYR A 399 -11.33 21.75 -7.71
N TYR A 400 -12.17 21.68 -6.68
CA TYR A 400 -13.54 22.17 -6.78
C TYR A 400 -13.61 23.62 -6.32
N ILE A 401 -14.30 24.45 -7.10
CA ILE A 401 -14.49 25.87 -6.83
C ILE A 401 -15.94 26.06 -6.38
N TYR A 402 -16.12 26.67 -5.22
CA TYR A 402 -17.42 26.95 -4.65
C TYR A 402 -17.69 28.45 -4.63
N ARG A 403 -18.95 28.81 -4.88
CA ARG A 403 -19.48 30.16 -4.73
C ARG A 403 -20.79 30.09 -3.95
N ASN A 404 -20.87 30.83 -2.84
CA ASN A 404 -22.05 30.85 -1.97
C ASN A 404 -22.51 29.43 -1.56
N ASN A 405 -21.55 28.54 -1.30
CA ASN A 405 -21.74 27.11 -0.97
C ASN A 405 -22.25 26.22 -2.10
N GLU A 406 -22.28 26.69 -3.36
CA GLU A 406 -22.55 25.85 -4.52
C GLU A 406 -21.27 25.60 -5.31
N GLN A 407 -21.01 24.34 -5.70
CA GLN A 407 -19.91 24.00 -6.60
C GLN A 407 -20.20 24.57 -8.00
N ILE A 408 -19.35 25.47 -8.48
CA ILE A 408 -19.54 26.13 -9.78
C ILE A 408 -18.58 25.63 -10.86
N TYR A 409 -17.46 25.01 -10.47
CA TYR A 409 -16.47 24.52 -11.42
C TYR A 409 -15.55 23.45 -10.82
N TYR A 410 -15.00 22.59 -11.69
CA TYR A 410 -13.91 21.68 -11.36
C TYR A 410 -12.71 22.00 -12.26
N ALA A 411 -11.59 22.39 -11.65
CA ALA A 411 -10.34 22.69 -12.33
C ALA A 411 -9.43 21.46 -12.32
N GLU A 412 -9.36 20.76 -13.45
CA GLU A 412 -8.58 19.53 -13.60
C GLU A 412 -7.06 19.81 -13.60
N GLY A 413 -6.32 18.98 -12.87
CA GLY A 413 -4.87 18.97 -12.74
C GLY A 413 -4.36 19.81 -11.58
N LEU A 414 -3.37 19.27 -10.85
CA LEU A 414 -2.66 19.94 -9.75
C LEU A 414 -2.24 21.39 -10.06
N ALA A 415 -1.88 21.67 -11.31
CA ALA A 415 -1.40 22.98 -11.72
C ALA A 415 -2.49 24.04 -11.93
N SER A 416 -3.75 23.64 -12.04
CA SER A 416 -4.88 24.51 -12.36
C SER A 416 -5.30 25.36 -11.16
N THR A 417 -4.52 26.38 -10.87
CA THR A 417 -4.58 27.21 -9.65
C THR A 417 -5.22 28.60 -9.87
N SER A 418 -6.10 28.70 -10.88
CA SER A 418 -6.84 29.92 -11.19
C SER A 418 -8.17 29.62 -11.88
N TYR A 419 -9.19 30.42 -11.60
CA TYR A 419 -10.50 30.31 -12.25
C TYR A 419 -11.13 31.68 -12.47
N PHE A 420 -11.91 31.82 -13.55
CA PHE A 420 -12.66 33.03 -13.86
C PHE A 420 -14.16 32.76 -13.72
N ASP A 421 -14.78 33.40 -12.75
CA ASP A 421 -16.23 33.42 -12.58
C ASP A 421 -16.82 34.62 -13.33
N MET A 422 -17.82 34.39 -14.18
CA MET A 422 -18.27 35.35 -15.19
C MET A 422 -19.78 35.59 -15.15
N GLY A 423 -20.18 36.77 -15.60
CA GLY A 423 -21.59 37.11 -15.79
C GLY A 423 -22.34 37.24 -14.47
N LEU A 424 -21.65 37.69 -13.43
CA LEU A 424 -22.23 37.92 -12.12
C LEU A 424 -23.04 39.22 -12.12
N GLU A 425 -24.16 39.19 -11.41
CA GLU A 425 -24.97 40.38 -11.13
C GLU A 425 -24.37 41.18 -9.97
N GLU A 426 -24.97 42.33 -9.69
CA GLU A 426 -24.62 43.10 -8.50
C GLU A 426 -24.92 42.29 -7.23
N GLY A 427 -23.96 42.26 -6.32
CA GLY A 427 -24.05 41.40 -5.15
C GLY A 427 -22.71 41.16 -4.49
N THR A 428 -22.75 40.50 -3.33
CA THR A 428 -21.55 40.01 -2.66
C THR A 428 -21.48 38.50 -2.82
N TYR A 429 -20.32 38.03 -3.27
CA TYR A 429 -20.04 36.62 -3.51
C TYR A 429 -18.93 36.14 -2.59
N TYR A 430 -19.12 34.95 -2.04
CA TYR A 430 -18.15 34.26 -1.18
C TYR A 430 -17.63 33.02 -1.89
N TYR A 431 -16.33 32.80 -1.84
CA TYR A 431 -15.64 31.72 -2.52
C TYR A 431 -14.76 30.94 -1.56
N TYR A 432 -14.70 29.63 -1.77
CA TYR A 432 -13.65 28.76 -1.28
C TYR A 432 -13.33 27.72 -2.35
N VAL A 433 -12.18 27.07 -2.20
CA VAL A 433 -11.68 26.03 -3.09
C VAL A 433 -11.23 24.84 -2.26
N THR A 434 -11.52 23.63 -2.71
CA THR A 434 -11.07 22.36 -2.12
C THR A 434 -10.20 21.60 -3.12
N SER A 435 -9.34 20.73 -2.62
CA SER A 435 -8.56 19.77 -3.41
C SER A 435 -9.31 18.45 -3.54
N PHE A 436 -9.12 17.76 -4.66
CA PHE A 436 -9.73 16.46 -4.91
C PHE A 436 -8.67 15.50 -5.46
N ASN A 437 -8.60 14.29 -4.89
CA ASN A 437 -7.65 13.25 -5.30
C ASN A 437 -8.27 12.09 -6.08
N GLY A 438 -9.54 12.21 -6.49
CA GLY A 438 -10.27 11.12 -7.14
C GLY A 438 -11.19 10.34 -6.19
N GLU A 439 -10.95 10.44 -4.88
CA GLU A 439 -11.71 9.73 -3.85
C GLU A 439 -12.33 10.70 -2.83
N MET A 440 -11.49 11.55 -2.26
CA MET A 440 -11.82 12.44 -1.16
C MET A 440 -11.63 13.90 -1.56
N GLU A 441 -12.49 14.74 -1.00
CA GLU A 441 -12.40 16.19 -1.06
C GLU A 441 -11.78 16.72 0.22
N SER A 442 -10.86 17.69 0.10
CA SER A 442 -10.23 18.33 1.26
C SER A 442 -11.23 19.21 2.03
N GLU A 443 -10.84 19.62 3.23
CA GLU A 443 -11.45 20.79 3.86
C GLU A 443 -11.32 22.04 2.96
N PRO A 444 -12.20 23.05 3.10
CA PRO A 444 -12.10 24.31 2.37
C PRO A 444 -10.78 25.04 2.61
N SER A 445 -10.27 25.71 1.57
CA SER A 445 -9.27 26.78 1.71
C SER A 445 -9.81 27.98 2.50
N ASN A 446 -8.98 29.02 2.69
CA ASN A 446 -9.46 30.28 3.25
C ASN A 446 -10.59 30.87 2.39
N ASN A 447 -11.55 31.53 3.04
CA ASN A 447 -12.61 32.23 2.31
C ASN A 447 -12.05 33.49 1.61
N ALA A 448 -12.54 33.74 0.41
CA ALA A 448 -12.37 35.00 -0.31
C ALA A 448 -13.74 35.59 -0.66
N SER A 449 -13.87 36.92 -0.69
CA SER A 449 -15.13 37.58 -1.03
C SER A 449 -14.91 38.79 -1.92
N VAL A 450 -15.91 39.10 -2.73
CA VAL A 450 -15.92 40.28 -3.59
C VAL A 450 -17.34 40.85 -3.67
N THR A 451 -17.45 42.18 -3.68
CA THR A 451 -18.71 42.89 -3.86
C THR A 451 -18.70 43.60 -5.21
N ILE A 452 -19.70 43.29 -6.03
CA ILE A 452 -19.96 43.96 -7.30
C ILE A 452 -21.04 45.00 -7.03
N GLY A 453 -20.69 46.29 -7.11
CA GLY A 453 -21.59 47.41 -6.86
C GLY A 453 -21.92 48.20 -8.12
N SER A 454 -23.08 48.87 -8.11
CA SER A 454 -23.40 49.95 -9.04
C SER A 454 -22.76 51.26 -8.56
N GLU A 455 -21.60 51.63 -9.10
CA GLU A 455 -21.25 53.05 -9.18
C GLU A 455 -20.70 53.41 -10.56
N ALA A 456 -21.45 54.30 -11.20
CA ALA A 456 -21.02 55.09 -12.33
C ALA A 456 -20.04 56.17 -11.84
N GLU A 457 -18.80 56.09 -12.29
CA GLU A 457 -18.10 57.29 -12.77
C GLU A 457 -17.53 56.97 -14.15
N GLU A 458 -18.19 57.53 -15.17
CA GLU A 458 -17.54 57.92 -16.43
C GLU A 458 -16.41 58.91 -16.09
N ASN A 459 -15.24 58.39 -15.74
CA ASN A 459 -14.00 59.11 -15.95
C ASN A 459 -13.33 58.53 -17.19
N VAL A 460 -13.61 59.18 -18.33
CA VAL A 460 -12.92 58.97 -19.60
C VAL A 460 -11.44 59.25 -19.39
N VAL A 461 -10.65 58.18 -19.18
CA VAL A 461 -9.18 58.24 -19.23
C VAL A 461 -8.64 57.12 -20.10
N SER A 462 -8.28 57.51 -21.32
CA SER A 462 -7.42 56.85 -22.33
C SER A 462 -7.68 55.38 -22.68
N GLN A 463 -7.89 55.16 -23.99
CA GLN A 463 -7.70 53.89 -24.68
C GLN A 463 -6.25 53.38 -24.55
N ASN A 464 -5.91 52.81 -23.38
CA ASN A 464 -4.72 51.98 -23.25
C ASN A 464 -5.17 50.51 -23.35
N LYS A 465 -4.67 49.85 -24.39
CA LYS A 465 -4.69 48.39 -24.62
C LYS A 465 -4.17 47.67 -23.37
N THR A 466 -5.02 47.48 -22.36
CA THR A 466 -4.59 47.00 -21.04
C THR A 466 -4.77 45.50 -20.99
N VAL A 467 -3.74 44.78 -21.40
CA VAL A 467 -3.61 43.37 -21.07
C VAL A 467 -3.14 43.26 -19.62
N ILE A 468 -3.83 42.47 -18.80
CA ILE A 468 -3.42 42.07 -17.46
C ILE A 468 -2.75 40.71 -17.57
N LEU A 469 -1.59 40.58 -16.92
CA LEU A 469 -0.78 39.37 -16.85
C LEU A 469 -0.48 39.13 -15.37
N GLN A 470 -0.92 37.99 -14.85
CA GLN A 470 -0.74 37.61 -13.44
C GLN A 470 -0.34 36.14 -13.38
N ASN A 471 0.55 35.79 -12.45
CA ASN A 471 0.92 34.40 -12.22
C ASN A 471 0.72 34.02 -10.75
N SER A 472 0.26 32.79 -10.51
CA SER A 472 0.07 32.19 -9.18
C SER A 472 0.45 30.71 -9.19
N PRO A 473 1.17 30.20 -8.18
CA PRO A 473 1.86 30.94 -7.12
C PRO A 473 3.02 31.81 -7.64
N ASN A 474 3.46 32.81 -6.86
CA ASN A 474 4.66 33.61 -7.12
C ASN A 474 5.26 34.19 -5.81
N PRO A 475 6.42 33.70 -5.31
CA PRO A 475 7.30 32.70 -5.93
C PRO A 475 6.68 31.32 -6.07
N PHE A 476 7.21 30.48 -6.95
CA PHE A 476 6.77 29.10 -7.14
C PHE A 476 7.93 28.10 -7.12
N THR A 477 7.65 26.84 -6.80
CA THR A 477 8.66 25.77 -6.67
C THR A 477 8.61 24.76 -7.82
N SER A 478 7.40 24.31 -8.18
CA SER A 478 7.18 23.30 -9.21
C SER A 478 6.62 23.89 -10.51
N PHE A 479 5.53 24.66 -10.40
CA PHE A 479 4.86 25.30 -11.53
C PHE A 479 4.20 26.62 -11.11
N THR A 480 3.85 27.45 -12.08
CA THR A 480 2.98 28.61 -11.91
C THR A 480 1.99 28.66 -13.06
N THR A 481 0.75 29.05 -12.77
CA THR A 481 -0.26 29.34 -13.79
C THR A 481 -0.24 30.81 -14.10
N ILE A 482 -0.05 31.12 -15.38
CA ILE A 482 0.04 32.47 -15.91
C ILE A 482 -1.27 32.80 -16.60
N SER A 483 -2.07 33.66 -15.98
CA SER A 483 -3.39 34.08 -16.44
C SER A 483 -3.32 35.43 -17.14
N PHE A 484 -4.05 35.56 -18.25
CA PHE A 484 -4.06 36.75 -19.10
C PHE A 484 -5.49 37.21 -19.40
N TYR A 485 -5.66 38.53 -19.45
CA TYR A 485 -6.93 39.21 -19.71
C TYR A 485 -6.70 40.41 -20.63
N GLY A 486 -7.45 40.52 -21.72
CA GLY A 486 -7.56 41.70 -22.57
C GLY A 486 -8.86 42.46 -22.33
N ASN A 487 -8.95 43.71 -22.78
CA ASN A 487 -10.13 44.57 -22.56
C ASN A 487 -11.36 44.07 -23.35
N LYS A 488 -12.56 44.07 -22.74
CA LYS A 488 -13.85 43.65 -23.36
C LYS A 488 -14.32 44.61 -24.47
N ASN A 489 -13.90 45.88 -24.46
CA ASN A 489 -14.41 46.91 -25.38
C ASN A 489 -13.62 47.03 -26.69
N GLU A 490 -12.67 46.13 -26.96
CA GLU A 490 -11.88 46.13 -28.18
C GLU A 490 -11.92 44.76 -28.84
N SER A 491 -12.63 44.66 -29.97
CA SER A 491 -12.80 43.44 -30.77
C SER A 491 -11.50 42.85 -31.35
N ASN A 492 -10.32 43.30 -30.90
CA ASN A 492 -9.00 42.90 -31.39
C ASN A 492 -7.86 43.01 -30.34
N SER A 493 -8.13 43.11 -29.02
CA SER A 493 -7.03 43.28 -28.05
C SER A 493 -6.12 42.04 -27.90
N LEU A 494 -6.65 40.85 -28.17
CA LEU A 494 -5.94 39.56 -28.23
C LEU A 494 -6.51 38.75 -29.42
N SER A 495 -5.74 38.59 -30.50
CA SER A 495 -6.19 37.85 -31.69
C SER A 495 -6.02 36.34 -31.47
N SER A 496 -7.10 35.60 -31.72
CA SER A 496 -7.23 34.14 -31.55
C SER A 496 -6.36 33.29 -32.48
N THR A 497 -5.48 33.89 -33.29
CA THR A 497 -4.76 33.13 -34.32
C THR A 497 -3.30 32.78 -34.00
N LYS A 498 -2.53 33.49 -33.15
CA LYS A 498 -1.12 33.13 -32.83
C LYS A 498 -0.54 33.67 -31.50
N SER A 499 -1.33 33.89 -30.45
CA SER A 499 -0.76 34.38 -29.19
C SER A 499 0.10 33.29 -28.51
N ASN A 500 1.41 33.53 -28.35
CA ASN A 500 2.28 32.70 -27.51
C ASN A 500 2.68 33.47 -26.25
N LEU A 501 2.88 32.77 -25.14
CA LEU A 501 3.62 33.31 -24.00
C LEU A 501 5.11 33.08 -24.20
N GLU A 502 5.91 34.11 -23.99
CA GLU A 502 7.37 34.01 -24.03
C GLU A 502 7.96 34.28 -22.66
N ILE A 503 8.87 33.40 -22.24
CA ILE A 503 9.55 33.45 -20.94
C ILE A 503 11.04 33.68 -21.16
N TYR A 504 11.63 34.58 -20.39
CA TYR A 504 13.01 35.04 -20.49
C TYR A 504 13.71 34.97 -19.14
N ASN A 505 15.03 34.78 -19.14
CA ASN A 505 15.85 34.95 -17.94
C ASN A 505 16.32 36.40 -17.77
N VAL A 506 17.08 36.68 -16.69
CA VAL A 506 17.62 38.02 -16.40
C VAL A 506 18.59 38.57 -17.44
N LYS A 507 19.17 37.73 -18.30
CA LYS A 507 20.05 38.14 -19.41
C LYS A 507 19.26 38.50 -20.67
N GLY A 508 17.94 38.35 -20.65
CA GLY A 508 17.09 38.52 -21.83
C GLY A 508 17.10 37.33 -22.79
N GLU A 509 17.67 36.19 -22.39
CA GLU A 509 17.66 34.96 -23.20
C GLU A 509 16.27 34.31 -23.10
N LYS A 510 15.69 33.95 -24.25
CA LYS A 510 14.39 33.26 -24.32
C LYS A 510 14.53 31.82 -23.82
N ILE A 511 13.75 31.48 -22.80
CA ILE A 511 13.79 30.19 -22.10
C ILE A 511 12.72 29.24 -22.62
N ARG A 512 11.48 29.73 -22.77
CA ARG A 512 10.33 28.92 -23.15
C ARG A 512 9.36 29.75 -23.98
N THR A 513 8.75 29.13 -24.97
CA THR A 513 7.55 29.62 -25.65
C THR A 513 6.42 28.65 -25.34
N LEU A 514 5.31 29.15 -24.83
CA LEU A 514 4.13 28.33 -24.51
C LEU A 514 2.97 28.78 -25.40
N PRO A 515 2.33 27.85 -26.14
CA PRO A 515 1.13 28.18 -26.88
C PRO A 515 0.01 28.53 -25.90
N ILE A 516 -0.80 29.51 -26.26
CA ILE A 516 -1.97 29.92 -25.50
C ILE A 516 -3.22 29.55 -26.30
N VAL A 517 -4.21 28.99 -25.62
CA VAL A 517 -5.59 28.93 -26.12
C VAL A 517 -6.38 30.04 -25.44
N LEU A 518 -6.93 30.95 -26.25
CA LEU A 518 -7.80 32.02 -25.77
C LEU A 518 -9.26 31.56 -25.81
N ASN A 519 -10.00 31.84 -24.74
CA ASN A 519 -11.46 31.82 -24.74
C ASN A 519 -11.95 33.27 -24.68
N GLY A 520 -12.29 33.84 -25.85
CA GLY A 520 -12.54 35.26 -26.00
C GLY A 520 -11.28 36.11 -25.83
N ASN A 521 -11.29 37.05 -24.89
CA ASN A 521 -10.15 37.92 -24.57
C ASN A 521 -9.34 37.44 -23.35
N LYS A 522 -9.45 36.17 -22.96
CA LYS A 522 -8.81 35.61 -21.76
C LYS A 522 -8.20 34.24 -22.02
N GLY A 523 -7.29 33.83 -21.15
CA GLY A 523 -6.88 32.44 -21.00
C GLY A 523 -5.80 32.28 -19.92
N SER A 524 -5.29 31.08 -19.79
CA SER A 524 -4.18 30.77 -18.89
C SER A 524 -3.20 29.79 -19.55
N VAL A 525 -1.98 29.75 -19.02
CA VAL A 525 -0.98 28.76 -19.42
C VAL A 525 -0.10 28.38 -18.24
N ILE A 526 0.22 27.11 -18.11
CA ILE A 526 1.06 26.59 -17.03
C ILE A 526 2.53 26.60 -17.46
N TRP A 527 3.40 27.11 -16.60
CA TRP A 527 4.84 26.92 -16.74
C TRP A 527 5.40 26.10 -15.58
N ASN A 528 6.03 24.96 -15.91
CA ASN A 528 6.61 24.00 -14.96
C ASN A 528 8.14 24.18 -14.76
N GLY A 529 8.68 25.38 -15.01
CA GLY A 529 10.10 25.64 -14.84
C GLY A 529 11.02 24.84 -15.78
N LYS A 530 10.54 24.46 -16.97
CA LYS A 530 11.34 23.82 -18.04
C LYS A 530 11.55 24.77 -19.22
N ASN A 531 12.68 24.64 -19.92
CA ASN A 531 12.97 25.35 -21.16
C ASN A 531 12.33 24.66 -22.38
N ASN A 532 12.52 25.20 -23.59
CA ASN A 532 11.98 24.61 -24.83
C ASN A 532 12.42 23.16 -25.10
N ASN A 533 13.58 22.74 -24.59
CA ASN A 533 14.09 21.37 -24.73
C ASN A 533 13.57 20.42 -23.63
N GLY A 534 12.61 20.87 -22.80
CA GLY A 534 12.08 20.09 -21.68
C GLY A 534 13.02 20.00 -20.48
N LYS A 535 14.19 20.66 -20.50
CA LYS A 535 15.15 20.65 -19.40
C LYS A 535 14.73 21.66 -18.32
N LYS A 536 14.77 21.22 -17.07
CA LYS A 536 14.60 22.03 -15.85
C LYS A 536 15.58 23.21 -15.84
N VAL A 537 15.10 24.44 -15.58
CA VAL A 537 15.93 25.65 -15.43
C VAL A 537 16.27 25.92 -13.96
N THR A 538 17.31 26.71 -13.65
CA THR A 538 17.74 26.97 -12.26
C THR A 538 16.76 27.87 -11.48
N SER A 539 16.83 27.86 -10.15
CA SER A 539 16.15 28.87 -9.32
C SER A 539 16.60 30.29 -9.73
N GLY A 540 15.68 31.25 -9.71
CA GLY A 540 15.98 32.62 -10.09
C GLY A 540 14.79 33.45 -10.54
N ILE A 541 15.09 34.67 -10.98
CA ILE A 541 14.10 35.60 -11.51
C ILE A 541 13.93 35.35 -13.01
N TYR A 542 12.66 35.23 -13.42
CA TYR A 542 12.26 35.12 -14.81
C TYR A 542 11.27 36.21 -15.16
N PHE A 543 11.18 36.49 -16.44
CA PHE A 543 10.27 37.47 -17.00
C PHE A 543 9.39 36.83 -18.06
N TYR A 544 8.12 37.21 -18.11
CA TYR A 544 7.20 36.72 -19.11
C TYR A 544 6.41 37.86 -19.77
N LYS A 545 6.05 37.64 -21.03
CA LYS A 545 5.20 38.54 -21.83
C LYS A 545 4.43 37.74 -22.88
N LEU A 546 3.38 38.32 -23.44
CA LEU A 546 2.77 37.81 -24.66
C LEU A 546 3.62 38.20 -25.88
N ALA A 547 3.72 37.31 -26.86
CA ALA A 547 4.53 37.51 -28.06
C ALA A 547 4.05 38.70 -28.92
N ASP A 548 2.73 38.89 -29.01
CA ASP A 548 2.07 39.89 -29.88
C ASP A 548 1.61 41.17 -29.13
N ASP A 549 2.12 41.39 -27.91
CA ASP A 549 1.76 42.58 -27.11
C ASP A 549 2.73 43.74 -27.37
N ASP A 550 2.32 44.67 -28.24
CA ASP A 550 3.03 45.93 -28.54
C ASP A 550 3.25 46.82 -27.30
N SER A 551 2.50 46.60 -26.21
CA SER A 551 2.65 47.38 -24.97
C SER A 551 3.91 47.01 -24.16
N LYS A 552 4.68 45.98 -24.58
CA LYS A 552 5.91 45.50 -23.93
C LYS A 552 5.76 45.21 -22.43
N LYS A 553 4.57 44.84 -21.95
CA LYS A 553 4.35 44.53 -20.53
C LYS A 553 5.08 43.25 -20.14
N LEU A 554 6.28 43.43 -19.61
CA LEU A 554 7.09 42.39 -19.03
C LEU A 554 6.70 42.22 -17.56
N LYS A 555 6.28 41.02 -17.16
CA LYS A 555 5.99 40.70 -15.76
C LYS A 555 7.08 39.79 -15.18
N LYS A 556 7.35 39.98 -13.89
CA LYS A 556 8.38 39.24 -13.15
C LYS A 556 7.73 38.05 -12.44
N MET A 557 8.39 36.89 -12.49
CA MET A 557 8.09 35.72 -11.66
C MET A 557 9.37 35.17 -11.03
N ILE A 558 9.24 34.51 -9.88
CA ILE A 558 10.37 33.98 -9.11
C ILE A 558 10.20 32.47 -8.99
N LEU A 559 11.18 31.71 -9.48
CA LEU A 559 11.27 30.26 -9.29
C LEU A 559 12.25 29.95 -8.16
N MET A 560 11.81 29.22 -7.14
CA MET A 560 12.64 28.75 -6.02
C MET A 560 12.57 27.24 -5.96
N ARG A 561 13.64 26.54 -6.32
CA ARG A 561 13.77 25.11 -6.05
C ARG A 561 14.54 24.88 -4.77
N ASP A 562 14.06 23.91 -4.01
CA ASP A 562 14.77 23.31 -2.89
C ASP A 562 16.04 22.57 -3.34
#